data_AF-Q8LH34-F1
#
_entry.id   AF-Q8LH34-F1
#
_cell.length_a   1.000
_cell.length_b   1.000
_cell.length_c   1.000
_cell.angle_alpha   90.00
_cell.angle_beta   90.00
_cell.angle_gamma   90.00
#
_symmetry.space_group_name_H-M   'P 1'
#
loop_
_entity.id
_entity.type
_entity.pdbx_description
1 polymer ?
#
loop_
_entity_poly.entity_id
_entity_poly.type
_entity_poly.pdbx_seq_one_letter_code
_entity_poly.pdbx_strand_id
1 'polypeptide(L)'
;MAIISIAGHLLALILAVAVPASAGGLPVRLRLYMHDITGGPGQTAVQVVNGTGPLHPAMPPGSHFGDTMVVDDLLTDVDDSKPVGRAQGSYTLACLRAPVFVVSITLVLTDGPYKGSTILIAGRDDISEEVRELAVVGGTGKLRRATGHVLWTTARRESPVHMVLELDVYAWVPASSSPARRWSSLLRGTNVVTADVDDADSYF
;
A
#
# COMPACT_ATOMS: atom_id res chain seq x y z
N MET A 1 26.91 18.82 73.16
CA MET A 1 26.98 19.92 72.17
C MET A 1 26.42 19.37 70.86
N ALA A 2 25.39 20.01 70.30
CA ALA A 2 24.43 19.40 69.39
C ALA A 2 24.98 19.13 67.97
N ILE A 3 24.60 17.97 67.43
CA ILE A 3 24.75 17.54 66.04
C ILE A 3 23.47 17.94 65.31
N ILE A 4 23.54 18.81 64.31
CA ILE A 4 22.45 19.07 63.37
C ILE A 4 23.03 18.99 61.96
N SER A 5 22.82 17.85 61.31
CA SER A 5 23.14 17.61 59.90
C SER A 5 21.84 17.76 59.10
N ILE A 6 21.77 18.78 58.24
CA ILE A 6 20.66 19.00 57.32
C ILE A 6 21.15 18.60 55.93
N ALA A 7 20.96 17.34 55.60
CA ALA A 7 21.10 16.80 54.25
C ALA A 7 19.71 16.65 53.63
N GLY A 8 19.54 17.13 52.40
CA GLY A 8 18.46 16.65 51.53
C GLY A 8 17.70 17.74 50.80
N HIS A 9 18.20 18.14 49.63
CA HIS A 9 17.35 18.65 48.54
C HIS A 9 17.96 18.21 47.21
N LEU A 10 17.69 16.97 46.78
CA LEU A 10 17.93 16.55 45.40
C LEU A 10 16.56 16.43 44.70
N LEU A 11 16.22 17.48 43.95
CA LEU A 11 15.00 17.58 43.15
C LEU A 11 15.20 16.75 41.86
N ALA A 12 14.66 15.54 41.83
CA ALA A 12 14.66 14.69 40.63
C ALA A 12 13.52 15.13 39.68
N LEU A 13 13.87 15.76 38.56
CA LEU A 13 12.95 16.09 37.48
C LEU A 13 12.59 14.80 36.72
N ILE A 14 11.42 14.22 37.00
CA ILE A 14 10.91 13.05 36.27
C ILE A 14 10.47 13.51 34.88
N LEU A 15 11.30 13.21 33.88
CA LEU A 15 10.93 13.35 32.47
C LEU A 15 9.85 12.29 32.17
N ALA A 16 8.57 12.69 32.20
CA ALA A 16 7.48 11.83 31.80
C ALA A 16 7.62 11.52 30.30
N VAL A 17 8.22 10.37 29.97
CA VAL A 17 8.16 9.81 28.62
C VAL A 17 6.71 9.43 28.39
N ALA A 18 5.97 10.31 27.72
CA ALA A 18 4.64 10.00 27.23
C ALA A 18 4.79 8.89 26.20
N VAL A 19 4.60 7.64 26.63
CA VAL A 19 4.37 6.52 25.72
C VAL A 19 3.16 6.93 24.89
N PRO A 20 3.29 7.14 23.56
CA PRO A 20 2.15 7.54 22.77
C PRO A 20 1.09 6.45 22.95
N ALA A 21 -0.08 6.84 23.48
CA ALA A 21 -1.24 5.98 23.54
C ALA A 21 -1.37 5.33 22.16
N SER A 22 -1.40 3.99 22.12
CA SER A 22 -1.57 3.24 20.88
C SER A 22 -2.71 3.89 20.11
N ALA A 23 -2.37 4.60 19.03
CA ALA A 23 -3.38 5.19 18.18
C ALA A 23 -4.26 4.02 17.74
N GLY A 24 -5.55 4.04 18.11
CA GLY A 24 -6.47 2.98 17.71
C GLY A 24 -6.43 2.79 16.20
N GLY A 25 -6.79 1.61 15.71
CA GLY A 25 -6.89 1.30 14.29
C GLY A 25 -7.38 -0.12 14.07
N LEU A 26 -7.75 -0.43 12.83
CA LEU A 26 -8.27 -1.74 12.47
C LEU A 26 -7.26 -2.48 11.58
N PRO A 27 -6.89 -3.73 11.92
CA PRO A 27 -6.20 -4.59 10.98
C PRO A 27 -7.14 -4.94 9.82
N VAL A 28 -6.62 -4.89 8.60
CA VAL A 28 -7.30 -5.26 7.37
C VAL A 28 -6.47 -6.33 6.69
N ARG A 29 -7.12 -7.44 6.32
CA ARG A 29 -6.52 -8.46 5.46
C ARG A 29 -7.38 -8.64 4.22
N LEU A 30 -6.76 -8.55 3.05
CA LEU A 30 -7.41 -8.82 1.76
C LEU A 30 -6.58 -9.85 1.02
N ARG A 31 -7.21 -10.94 0.58
CA ARG A 31 -6.59 -11.92 -0.29
C ARG A 31 -7.30 -11.88 -1.64
N LEU A 32 -6.54 -11.57 -2.68
CA LEU A 32 -7.04 -11.24 -4.01
C LEU A 32 -6.19 -11.99 -5.05
N TYR A 33 -6.80 -12.35 -6.18
CA TYR A 33 -6.07 -12.86 -7.33
C TYR A 33 -6.06 -11.82 -8.45
N MET A 34 -4.88 -11.53 -8.98
CA MET A 34 -4.63 -10.59 -10.07
C MET A 34 -4.29 -11.35 -11.34
N HIS A 35 -5.05 -11.10 -12.40
CA HIS A 35 -4.89 -11.76 -13.70
C HIS A 35 -4.10 -10.87 -14.66
N ASP A 36 -2.79 -11.09 -14.72
CA ASP A 36 -1.83 -10.34 -15.56
C ASP A 36 -1.67 -11.04 -16.92
N ILE A 37 -2.16 -10.39 -17.99
CA ILE A 37 -2.14 -10.92 -19.35
C ILE A 37 -1.24 -10.04 -20.21
N THR A 38 -0.04 -10.51 -20.51
CA THR A 38 1.03 -9.77 -21.20
C THR A 38 1.01 -9.89 -22.72
N GLY A 39 0.08 -10.66 -23.29
CA GLY A 39 -0.04 -10.81 -24.74
C GLY A 39 -1.24 -11.65 -25.17
N GLY A 40 -1.50 -11.67 -26.48
CA GLY A 40 -2.65 -12.34 -27.06
C GLY A 40 -3.97 -11.57 -26.89
N PRO A 41 -5.11 -12.19 -27.23
CA PRO A 41 -6.42 -11.57 -27.04
C PRO A 41 -6.70 -11.25 -25.57
N GLY A 42 -7.21 -10.05 -25.28
CA GLY A 42 -7.52 -9.64 -23.92
C GLY A 42 -6.30 -9.24 -23.09
N GLN A 43 -5.18 -8.90 -23.73
CA GLN A 43 -4.01 -8.32 -23.07
C GLN A 43 -4.39 -7.16 -22.14
N THR A 44 -3.96 -7.24 -20.88
CA THR A 44 -4.19 -6.24 -19.82
C THR A 44 -2.89 -5.58 -19.34
N ALA A 45 -1.74 -6.19 -19.66
CA ALA A 45 -0.40 -5.68 -19.39
C ALA A 45 0.34 -5.39 -20.69
N VAL A 46 0.71 -4.13 -20.91
CA VAL A 46 1.27 -3.63 -22.18
C VAL A 46 2.60 -2.92 -21.93
N GLN A 47 3.60 -3.26 -22.75
CA GLN A 47 4.87 -2.54 -22.75
C GLN A 47 4.70 -1.16 -23.40
N VAL A 48 4.89 -0.12 -22.61
CA VAL A 48 4.78 1.28 -23.08
C VAL A 48 6.13 1.97 -23.19
N VAL A 49 7.15 1.45 -22.51
CA VAL A 49 8.54 1.87 -22.69
C VAL A 49 9.34 0.66 -23.15
N ASN A 50 9.92 0.78 -24.34
CA ASN A 50 11.03 -0.05 -24.75
C ASN A 50 12.29 0.48 -24.06
N GLY A 51 12.81 -0.28 -23.10
CA GLY A 51 13.97 0.12 -22.31
C GLY A 51 15.18 0.36 -23.22
N THR A 52 15.88 1.46 -23.01
CA THR A 52 17.13 1.77 -23.74
C THR A 52 18.38 1.34 -22.95
N GLY A 53 18.19 0.67 -21.82
CA GLY A 53 19.28 0.11 -21.03
C GLY A 53 19.90 -1.11 -21.70
N PRO A 54 20.90 -1.76 -21.05
CA PRO A 54 21.47 -2.99 -21.56
C PRO A 54 20.42 -4.11 -21.66
N LEU A 55 20.63 -5.04 -22.58
CA LEU A 55 19.91 -6.32 -22.63
C LEU A 55 19.99 -7.01 -21.26
N HIS A 56 18.85 -7.49 -20.78
CA HIS A 56 18.75 -8.05 -19.46
C HIS A 56 19.13 -9.55 -19.46
N PRO A 57 20.15 -9.98 -18.69
CA PRO A 57 20.72 -11.32 -18.81
C PRO A 57 19.84 -12.44 -18.23
N ALA A 58 18.92 -12.11 -17.33
CA ALA A 58 18.05 -13.09 -16.66
C ALA A 58 16.57 -13.06 -17.12
N MET A 59 16.25 -12.29 -18.16
CA MET A 59 14.90 -12.17 -18.71
C MET A 59 14.84 -12.76 -20.13
N PRO A 60 13.65 -13.01 -20.70
CA PRO A 60 13.52 -13.53 -22.06
C PRO A 60 14.32 -12.70 -23.08
N PRO A 61 14.86 -13.32 -24.14
CA PRO A 61 15.65 -12.63 -25.16
C PRO A 61 14.92 -11.39 -25.70
N GLY A 62 15.63 -10.27 -25.77
CA GLY A 62 15.09 -8.98 -26.22
C GLY A 62 14.56 -8.08 -25.10
N SER A 63 14.51 -8.55 -23.84
CA SER A 63 14.20 -7.69 -22.69
C SER A 63 15.36 -6.76 -22.36
N HIS A 64 15.07 -5.51 -22.01
CA HIS A 64 16.05 -4.48 -21.65
C HIS A 64 15.82 -3.95 -20.25
N PHE A 65 16.91 -3.59 -19.56
CA PHE A 65 16.80 -2.75 -18.37
C PHE A 65 16.03 -1.46 -18.70
N GLY A 66 15.02 -1.15 -17.90
CA GLY A 66 14.11 -0.03 -18.13
C GLY A 66 12.88 -0.35 -18.97
N ASP A 67 12.66 -1.61 -19.38
CA ASP A 67 11.36 -2.01 -19.93
C ASP A 67 10.26 -1.72 -18.90
N THR A 68 9.23 -0.98 -19.31
CA THR A 68 8.10 -0.61 -18.44
C THR A 68 6.80 -1.10 -19.03
N MET A 69 6.05 -1.85 -18.22
CA MET A 69 4.69 -2.27 -18.48
C MET A 69 3.72 -1.36 -17.74
N VAL A 70 2.56 -1.10 -18.35
CA VAL A 70 1.37 -0.62 -17.65
C VAL A 70 0.34 -1.74 -17.58
N VAL A 71 -0.42 -1.77 -16.50
CA VAL A 71 -1.43 -2.80 -16.24
C VAL A 71 -2.79 -2.18 -15.92
N ASP A 72 -3.84 -2.87 -16.36
CA ASP A 72 -5.21 -2.74 -15.89
C ASP A 72 -5.80 -4.16 -15.74
N ASP A 73 -5.37 -4.86 -14.69
CA ASP A 73 -5.65 -6.29 -14.51
C ASP A 73 -6.94 -6.51 -13.72
N LEU A 74 -7.58 -7.65 -13.97
CA LEU A 74 -8.74 -8.09 -13.19
C LEU A 74 -8.30 -8.54 -11.80
N LEU A 75 -9.03 -8.11 -10.77
CA LEU A 75 -8.94 -8.69 -9.42
C LEU A 75 -10.16 -9.56 -9.14
N THR A 76 -9.93 -10.79 -8.65
CA THR A 76 -10.96 -11.72 -8.18
C THR A 76 -10.80 -12.07 -6.70
N ASP A 77 -11.88 -12.63 -6.13
CA ASP A 77 -11.93 -13.11 -4.75
C ASP A 77 -11.14 -14.40 -4.53
N VAL A 78 -11.11 -14.90 -3.29
CA VAL A 78 -10.28 -16.05 -2.87
C VAL A 78 -10.63 -17.37 -3.55
N ASP A 79 -11.86 -17.50 -4.06
CA ASP A 79 -12.30 -18.67 -4.81
C ASP A 79 -12.07 -18.49 -6.33
N ASP A 80 -11.47 -17.36 -6.73
CA ASP A 80 -11.27 -16.93 -8.12
C ASP A 80 -12.58 -16.96 -8.95
N SER A 81 -13.70 -16.70 -8.26
CA SER A 81 -15.04 -16.93 -8.77
C SER A 81 -15.73 -15.64 -9.20
N LYS A 82 -15.33 -14.51 -8.61
CA LYS A 82 -16.02 -13.23 -8.74
C LYS A 82 -15.06 -12.06 -8.90
N PRO A 83 -15.29 -11.16 -9.87
CA PRO A 83 -14.62 -9.86 -9.94
C PRO A 83 -14.86 -9.00 -8.69
N VAL A 84 -13.78 -8.54 -8.07
CA VAL A 84 -13.82 -7.68 -6.87
C VAL A 84 -13.11 -6.34 -7.05
N GLY A 85 -12.40 -6.15 -8.16
CA GLY A 85 -11.71 -4.89 -8.45
C GLY A 85 -10.82 -4.94 -9.69
N ARG A 86 -9.94 -3.94 -9.79
CA ARG A 86 -8.88 -3.85 -10.80
C ARG A 86 -7.53 -3.50 -10.18
N ALA A 87 -6.45 -4.03 -10.72
CA ALA A 87 -5.09 -3.62 -10.38
C ALA A 87 -4.54 -2.72 -11.49
N GLN A 88 -4.30 -1.46 -11.18
CA GLN A 88 -3.94 -0.44 -12.15
C GLN A 88 -2.62 0.22 -11.79
N GLY A 89 -1.68 0.28 -12.73
CA GLY A 89 -0.38 0.89 -12.46
C GLY A 89 0.69 0.48 -13.44
N SER A 90 1.92 0.38 -12.96
CA SER A 90 3.07 0.03 -13.78
C SER A 90 4.11 -0.75 -13.02
N TYR A 91 4.91 -1.51 -13.76
CA TYR A 91 6.13 -2.12 -13.26
C TYR A 91 7.27 -1.98 -14.27
N THR A 92 8.48 -1.77 -13.77
CA THR A 92 9.67 -1.53 -14.59
C THR A 92 10.78 -2.51 -14.25
N LEU A 93 11.41 -3.10 -15.26
CA LEU A 93 12.57 -3.97 -15.09
C LEU A 93 13.77 -3.13 -14.63
N ALA A 94 13.99 -3.08 -13.32
CA ALA A 94 14.79 -2.05 -12.66
C ALA A 94 15.97 -2.61 -11.86
N CYS A 95 16.31 -3.89 -12.06
CA CYS A 95 17.62 -4.43 -11.68
C CYS A 95 18.42 -4.78 -12.94
N LEU A 96 19.74 -4.59 -12.90
CA LEU A 96 20.61 -4.82 -14.05
C LEU A 96 20.93 -6.30 -14.29
N ARG A 97 20.67 -7.18 -13.31
CA ARG A 97 21.17 -8.57 -13.32
C ARG A 97 20.12 -9.57 -12.87
N ALA A 98 19.42 -9.29 -11.78
CA ALA A 98 18.34 -10.14 -11.27
C ALA A 98 17.01 -9.76 -11.92
N PRO A 99 16.10 -10.72 -12.15
CA PRO A 99 14.81 -10.47 -12.79
C PRO A 99 13.86 -9.74 -11.82
N VAL A 100 14.05 -8.44 -11.69
CA VAL A 100 13.38 -7.64 -10.65
C VAL A 100 12.64 -6.49 -11.28
N PHE A 101 11.36 -6.42 -10.96
CA PHE A 101 10.56 -5.26 -11.22
C PHE A 101 10.52 -4.31 -10.02
N VAL A 102 10.45 -3.02 -10.29
CA VAL A 102 9.95 -2.03 -9.32
C VAL A 102 8.51 -1.74 -9.71
N VAL A 103 7.60 -1.97 -8.75
CA VAL A 103 6.15 -1.95 -8.93
C VAL A 103 5.56 -0.72 -8.28
N SER A 104 4.56 -0.13 -8.93
CA SER A 104 3.63 0.87 -8.37
C SER A 104 2.24 0.58 -8.91
N ILE A 105 1.41 -0.11 -8.13
CA ILE A 105 0.08 -0.59 -8.52
C ILE A 105 -0.95 -0.18 -7.48
N THR A 106 -2.07 0.38 -7.95
CA THR A 106 -3.25 0.71 -7.16
C THR A 106 -4.30 -0.37 -7.34
N LEU A 107 -4.73 -1.00 -6.25
CA LEU A 107 -5.88 -1.89 -6.23
C LEU A 107 -7.15 -1.05 -6.07
N VAL A 108 -8.00 -1.03 -7.09
CA VAL A 108 -9.29 -0.34 -7.11
C VAL A 108 -10.40 -1.33 -6.78
N LEU A 109 -10.91 -1.28 -5.55
CA LEU A 109 -11.88 -2.25 -5.05
C LEU A 109 -13.31 -1.84 -5.44
N THR A 110 -14.01 -2.71 -6.15
CA THR A 110 -15.36 -2.45 -6.68
C THR A 110 -16.45 -3.27 -5.99
N ASP A 111 -16.06 -4.18 -5.09
CA ASP A 111 -16.98 -5.05 -4.36
C ASP A 111 -16.56 -5.26 -2.89
N GLY A 112 -17.44 -5.87 -2.10
CA GLY A 112 -17.19 -6.19 -0.70
C GLY A 112 -17.23 -4.98 0.24
N PRO A 113 -16.76 -5.14 1.50
CA PRO A 113 -16.89 -4.11 2.54
C PRO A 113 -16.10 -2.83 2.23
N TYR A 114 -15.08 -2.92 1.37
CA TYR A 114 -14.21 -1.82 0.98
C TYR A 114 -14.48 -1.28 -0.43
N LYS A 115 -15.61 -1.63 -1.04
CA LYS A 115 -16.06 -1.07 -2.32
C LYS A 115 -15.91 0.47 -2.33
N GLY A 116 -15.32 1.00 -3.40
CA GLY A 116 -15.01 2.42 -3.58
C GLY A 116 -13.71 2.89 -2.90
N SER A 117 -12.98 1.99 -2.23
CA SER A 117 -11.67 2.27 -1.65
C SER A 117 -10.55 1.78 -2.56
N THR A 118 -9.35 2.31 -2.37
CA THR A 118 -8.15 1.83 -3.04
C THR A 118 -7.03 1.51 -2.05
N ILE A 119 -6.11 0.63 -2.46
CA ILE A 119 -4.82 0.37 -1.80
C ILE A 119 -3.71 0.66 -2.80
N LEU A 120 -2.68 1.39 -2.38
CA LEU A 120 -1.47 1.56 -3.18
C LEU A 120 -0.38 0.59 -2.69
N ILE A 121 0.07 -0.27 -3.59
CA ILE A 121 1.19 -1.18 -3.41
C ILE A 121 2.39 -0.63 -4.18
N ALA A 122 3.53 -0.51 -3.52
CA ALA A 122 4.77 -0.11 -4.15
C ALA A 122 5.95 -0.89 -3.56
N GLY A 123 6.90 -1.29 -4.40
CA GLY A 123 8.07 -2.01 -3.91
C GLY A 123 8.84 -2.77 -4.97
N ARG A 124 9.71 -3.64 -4.47
CA ARG A 124 10.56 -4.53 -5.26
C ARG A 124 9.86 -5.87 -5.44
N ASP A 125 9.71 -6.30 -6.69
CA ASP A 125 9.14 -7.58 -7.07
C ASP A 125 10.22 -8.42 -7.77
N ASP A 126 10.91 -9.26 -6.99
CA ASP A 126 11.96 -10.16 -7.51
C ASP A 126 11.34 -11.49 -7.93
N ILE A 127 11.12 -11.68 -9.23
CA ILE A 127 10.35 -12.85 -9.72
C ILE A 127 11.12 -14.17 -9.61
N SER A 128 12.39 -14.16 -9.16
CA SER A 128 13.09 -15.39 -8.78
C SER A 128 12.74 -15.89 -7.38
N GLU A 129 12.11 -15.05 -6.54
CA GLU A 129 11.67 -15.43 -5.19
C GLU A 129 10.23 -15.96 -5.20
N GLU A 130 9.95 -16.97 -4.39
CA GLU A 130 8.62 -17.58 -4.28
C GLU A 130 7.60 -16.62 -3.66
N VAL A 131 8.04 -15.90 -2.61
CA VAL A 131 7.23 -14.93 -1.86
C VAL A 131 7.91 -13.57 -1.91
N ARG A 132 7.19 -12.56 -2.41
CA ARG A 132 7.72 -11.21 -2.63
C ARG A 132 6.96 -10.25 -1.74
N GLU A 133 7.66 -9.61 -0.82
CA GLU A 133 7.07 -8.64 0.11
C GLU A 133 7.17 -7.22 -0.47
N LEU A 134 6.02 -6.61 -0.77
CA LEU A 134 5.94 -5.22 -1.21
C LEU A 134 5.23 -4.38 -0.15
N ALA A 135 5.45 -3.07 -0.14
CA ALA A 135 4.84 -2.19 0.84
C ALA A 135 3.42 -1.78 0.42
N VAL A 136 2.50 -1.77 1.39
CA VAL A 136 1.28 -0.99 1.30
C VAL A 136 1.60 0.40 1.83
N VAL A 137 1.65 1.38 0.94
CA VAL A 137 2.10 2.75 1.26
C VAL A 137 0.95 3.72 1.48
N GLY A 138 -0.27 3.31 1.18
CA GLY A 138 -1.44 4.16 1.30
C GLY A 138 -2.74 3.48 0.88
N GLY A 139 -3.83 4.23 1.03
CA GLY A 139 -5.14 3.86 0.54
C GLY A 139 -6.12 5.03 0.60
N THR A 140 -7.31 4.84 0.03
CA THR A 140 -8.40 5.81 -0.03
C THR A 140 -9.69 5.24 0.57
N GLY A 141 -10.76 6.04 0.66
CA GLY A 141 -12.05 5.57 1.18
C GLY A 141 -11.95 5.02 2.61
N LYS A 142 -12.47 3.82 2.83
CA LYS A 142 -12.41 3.11 4.11
C LYS A 142 -10.99 2.62 4.47
N LEU A 143 -10.08 2.62 3.50
CA LEU A 143 -8.67 2.25 3.64
C LEU A 143 -7.78 3.50 3.68
N ARG A 144 -8.36 4.67 3.94
CA ARG A 144 -7.62 5.95 4.01
C ARG A 144 -6.49 5.88 5.03
N ARG A 145 -5.27 6.22 4.60
CA ARG A 145 -4.02 6.13 5.39
C ARG A 145 -3.63 4.69 5.76
N ALA A 146 -4.10 3.69 5.02
CA ALA A 146 -3.63 2.32 5.19
C ALA A 146 -2.11 2.24 5.03
N THR A 147 -1.46 1.46 5.89
CA THR A 147 -0.03 1.13 5.81
C THR A 147 0.16 -0.35 6.09
N GLY A 148 1.19 -0.97 5.54
CA GLY A 148 1.46 -2.39 5.78
C GLY A 148 2.30 -3.01 4.68
N HIS A 149 2.02 -4.27 4.36
CA HIS A 149 2.72 -5.03 3.31
C HIS A 149 1.76 -5.95 2.57
N VAL A 150 2.20 -6.44 1.41
CA VAL A 150 1.56 -7.51 0.65
C VAL A 150 2.55 -8.63 0.47
N LEU A 151 2.10 -9.87 0.67
CA LEU A 151 2.82 -11.05 0.24
C LEU A 151 2.31 -11.42 -1.14
N TRP A 152 3.20 -11.32 -2.13
CA TRP A 152 2.90 -11.51 -3.54
C TRP A 152 3.51 -12.82 -4.02
N THR A 153 2.66 -13.74 -4.47
CA THR A 153 3.09 -15.04 -5.01
C THR A 153 2.52 -15.27 -6.40
N THR A 154 3.15 -16.18 -7.14
CA THR A 154 2.59 -16.64 -8.42
C THR A 154 1.72 -17.85 -8.12
N ALA A 155 0.39 -17.66 -8.10
CA ALA A 155 -0.54 -18.73 -7.79
C ALA A 155 -0.54 -19.82 -8.86
N ARG A 156 -0.57 -19.40 -10.13
CA ARG A 156 -0.49 -20.30 -11.28
C ARG A 156 -0.13 -19.56 -12.56
N ARG A 157 0.34 -20.33 -13.53
CA ARG A 157 0.64 -19.88 -14.88
C ARG A 157 -0.33 -20.55 -15.84
N GLU A 158 -1.29 -19.80 -16.36
CA GLU A 158 -2.31 -20.29 -17.30
C GLU A 158 -1.71 -20.45 -18.71
N SER A 159 -0.80 -19.57 -19.10
CA SER A 159 -0.07 -19.65 -20.37
C SER A 159 1.26 -18.90 -20.29
N PRO A 160 2.10 -18.92 -21.35
CA PRO A 160 3.31 -18.11 -21.36
C PRO A 160 3.12 -16.61 -21.17
N VAL A 161 1.91 -16.12 -21.48
CA VAL A 161 1.53 -14.69 -21.45
C VAL A 161 0.40 -14.40 -20.47
N HIS A 162 0.01 -15.37 -19.63
CA HIS A 162 -1.06 -15.20 -18.65
C HIS A 162 -0.64 -15.79 -17.31
N MET A 163 -0.42 -14.91 -16.33
CA MET A 163 -0.04 -15.24 -14.97
C MET A 163 -1.16 -14.84 -14.02
N VAL A 164 -1.50 -15.72 -13.08
CA VAL A 164 -2.40 -15.38 -11.98
C VAL A 164 -1.57 -15.24 -10.72
N LEU A 165 -1.58 -14.04 -10.17
CA LEU A 165 -0.80 -13.63 -9.02
C LEU A 165 -1.71 -13.58 -7.80
N GLU A 166 -1.25 -14.09 -6.67
CA GLU A 166 -1.97 -13.96 -5.41
C GLU A 166 -1.37 -12.82 -4.59
N LEU A 167 -2.24 -11.92 -4.14
CA LEU A 167 -1.90 -10.77 -3.30
C LEU A 167 -2.56 -10.97 -1.94
N ASP A 168 -1.78 -11.35 -0.93
CA ASP A 168 -2.22 -11.41 0.47
C ASP A 168 -1.78 -10.13 1.19
N VAL A 169 -2.70 -9.17 1.23
CA VAL A 169 -2.48 -7.81 1.73
C VAL A 169 -2.75 -7.76 3.23
N TYR A 170 -1.75 -7.33 3.99
CA TYR A 170 -1.82 -7.05 5.43
C TYR A 170 -1.68 -5.55 5.64
N ALA A 171 -2.79 -4.88 5.93
CA ALA A 171 -2.83 -3.45 6.15
C ALA A 171 -3.34 -3.10 7.55
N TRP A 172 -2.95 -1.93 8.02
CA TRP A 172 -3.48 -1.31 9.22
C TRP A 172 -4.02 0.07 8.87
N VAL A 173 -5.27 0.32 9.24
CA VAL A 173 -5.93 1.60 9.04
C VAL A 173 -6.01 2.32 10.38
N PRO A 174 -5.34 3.48 10.56
CA PRO A 174 -5.49 4.26 11.77
C PRO A 174 -6.94 4.67 11.95
N ALA A 175 -7.42 4.66 13.20
CA ALA A 175 -8.70 5.24 13.56
C ALA A 175 -8.78 6.68 13.00
N SER A 176 -9.99 7.11 12.67
CA SER A 176 -10.21 8.53 12.43
C SER A 176 -9.87 9.26 13.72
N SER A 177 -8.76 10.00 13.74
CA SER A 177 -8.63 11.07 14.71
C SER A 177 -9.68 12.08 14.31
N SER A 178 -10.82 12.11 15.00
CA SER A 178 -11.67 13.29 14.98
C SER A 178 -11.12 14.25 16.03
N PRO A 179 -10.38 15.33 15.67
CA PRO A 179 -10.14 16.41 16.60
C PRO A 179 -11.34 17.39 16.62
N ALA A 180 -12.59 16.96 16.40
CA ALA A 180 -13.72 17.88 16.38
C ALA A 180 -14.26 18.23 17.78
N ARG A 181 -13.95 17.46 18.83
CA ARG A 181 -14.54 17.70 20.17
C ARG A 181 -13.62 18.33 21.22
N ARG A 182 -12.35 18.62 20.91
CA ARG A 182 -11.43 19.25 21.88
C ARG A 182 -11.10 20.72 21.62
N TRP A 183 -11.35 21.24 20.41
CA TRP A 183 -11.06 22.65 20.08
C TRP A 183 -12.29 23.56 20.05
N SER A 184 -13.51 23.02 20.05
CA SER A 184 -14.73 23.82 20.19
C SER A 184 -14.83 24.55 21.55
N SER A 185 -14.03 24.16 22.55
CA SER A 185 -13.94 24.89 23.82
C SER A 185 -12.88 25.99 23.87
N LEU A 186 -11.85 25.96 23.02
CA LEU A 186 -10.72 26.91 23.09
C LEU A 186 -10.66 27.94 21.95
N LEU A 187 -11.27 27.68 20.79
CA LEU A 187 -11.23 28.61 19.65
C LEU A 187 -12.51 29.41 19.45
N ARG A 188 -13.30 29.63 20.52
CA ARG A 188 -14.52 30.47 20.50
C ARG A 188 -14.26 31.97 20.20
N GLY A 189 -13.15 32.32 19.56
CA GLY A 189 -12.80 33.66 19.10
C GLY A 189 -11.84 33.71 17.91
N THR A 190 -11.53 32.60 17.24
CA THR A 190 -10.65 32.62 16.06
C THR A 190 -11.33 31.89 14.91
N ASN A 191 -11.50 32.59 13.78
CA ASN A 191 -12.02 32.06 12.53
C ASN A 191 -11.03 31.07 11.90
N VAL A 192 -10.83 29.92 12.55
CA VAL A 192 -10.23 28.76 11.89
C VAL A 192 -11.40 28.06 11.22
N VAL A 193 -11.51 28.23 9.90
CA VAL A 193 -12.41 27.43 9.08
C VAL A 193 -11.89 25.99 9.17
N THR A 194 -12.47 25.20 10.06
CA THR A 194 -12.38 23.75 9.94
C THR A 194 -13.18 23.39 8.70
N ALA A 195 -12.49 23.08 7.60
CA ALA A 195 -13.14 22.43 6.48
C ALA A 195 -13.72 21.11 7.02
N ASP A 196 -15.04 21.05 7.17
CA ASP A 196 -15.74 19.80 7.38
C ASP A 196 -15.50 18.96 6.12
N VAL A 197 -14.61 17.98 6.23
CA VAL A 197 -14.31 17.03 5.16
C VAL A 197 -15.40 15.95 5.15
N ASP A 198 -16.66 16.37 5.00
CA ASP A 198 -17.80 15.49 4.70
C ASP A 198 -18.57 15.94 3.44
N ASP A 199 -18.19 17.04 2.78
CA ASP A 199 -18.86 17.53 1.55
C ASP A 199 -18.17 17.14 0.22
N ALA A 200 -17.31 16.12 0.23
CA ALA A 200 -16.61 15.67 -0.97
C ALA A 200 -17.49 14.85 -1.96
N ASP A 201 -18.75 14.57 -1.65
CA ASP A 201 -19.68 13.87 -2.56
C ASP A 201 -20.43 14.83 -3.52
N SER A 202 -19.89 16.04 -3.74
CA SER A 202 -20.47 17.03 -4.66
C SER A 202 -19.51 17.53 -5.74
N TYR A 203 -18.58 16.70 -6.22
CA TYR A 203 -17.88 17.01 -7.47
C TYR A 203 -17.70 15.74 -8.34
N PHE A 204 -18.48 15.72 -9.43
CA PHE A 204 -18.50 14.81 -10.58
C PHE A 204 -19.29 13.50 -10.44
#